data_AF-A0A6C1KCK0-F1
#
_entry.id   AF-A0A6C1KCK0-F1
#
_cell.length_a   1.000
_cell.length_b   1.000
_cell.length_c   1.000
_cell.angle_alpha   90.00
_cell.angle_beta   90.00
_cell.angle_gamma   90.00
#
_symmetry.space_group_name_H-M   'P 1'
#
loop_
_entity.id
_entity.type
_entity.pdbx_description
1 polymer ?
#
loop_
_entity_poly.entity_id
_entity_poly.type
_entity_poly.pdbx_seq_one_letter_code
_entity_poly.pdbx_strand_id
1 'polypeptide(L)'
;MDLMAQILVQGTQMLLVLALAPLLTGLVRQAKARLQRRRGASVFQPYRDLARLLRKEVVLAENASWLFRVVPYLVFAATWVAAALVPTFATGLIFSWSADLIAITALIGSARFFLALAGMDVGTSFGGLGSSREVMISSLAEPAMIMIVFSLALVAHSTQLSTIASVMLAGVGLRVSLALALVALLMVAVAENGRIPVDNPSTHLELTMVHEAMVLEYSGRHLALIELAAQLKLLLFLSLVACVFVPWGLAPVGAGVPGMALGLVSYGGKLAVGALLVAVFETSIAKMRVFRVPDFLGAALMLGLLGTLLLFVSGIL
;
A
#
# COMPACT_ATOMS: atom_id res chain seq x y z
N MET A 1 -27.70 -6.28 14.73
CA MET A 1 -27.58 -5.23 13.70
C MET A 1 -28.19 -5.79 12.44
N ASP A 2 -29.16 -5.10 11.84
CA ASP A 2 -29.78 -5.55 10.60
C ASP A 2 -28.74 -5.71 9.50
N LEU A 3 -28.87 -6.76 8.67
CA LEU A 3 -27.97 -7.05 7.54
C LEU A 3 -27.73 -5.80 6.67
N MET A 4 -28.77 -4.99 6.47
CA MET A 4 -28.70 -3.72 5.74
C MET A 4 -27.71 -2.73 6.36
N ALA A 5 -27.73 -2.56 7.69
CA ALA A 5 -26.83 -1.65 8.38
C ALA A 5 -25.36 -2.08 8.24
N GLN A 6 -25.10 -3.39 8.31
CA GLN A 6 -23.76 -3.94 8.15
C GLN A 6 -23.23 -3.76 6.72
N ILE A 7 -24.08 -3.97 5.69
CA ILE A 7 -23.72 -3.72 4.28
C ILE A 7 -23.43 -2.23 4.07
N LEU A 8 -24.24 -1.33 4.65
CA LEU A 8 -24.03 0.11 4.57
C LEU A 8 -22.70 0.53 5.22
N VAL A 9 -22.35 0.00 6.38
CA VAL A 9 -21.05 0.30 7.03
C VAL A 9 -19.89 -0.20 6.16
N GLN A 10 -19.99 -1.42 5.61
CA GLN A 10 -18.97 -1.95 4.69
C GLN A 10 -18.82 -1.09 3.44
N GLY A 11 -19.92 -0.72 2.79
CA GLY A 11 -19.92 0.17 1.62
C GLY A 11 -19.30 1.53 1.95
N THR A 12 -19.61 2.06 3.14
CA THR A 12 -19.01 3.31 3.63
C THR A 12 -17.50 3.18 3.80
N GLN A 13 -16.99 2.06 4.34
CA GLN A 13 -15.54 1.81 4.41
C GLN A 13 -14.90 1.78 3.02
N MET A 14 -15.49 1.05 2.07
CA MET A 14 -14.94 0.92 0.72
C MET A 14 -14.86 2.26 0.00
N LEU A 15 -15.89 3.10 0.15
CA LEU A 15 -15.93 4.46 -0.41
C LEU A 15 -14.95 5.39 0.30
N LEU A 16 -14.83 5.27 1.62
CA LEU A 16 -13.91 6.07 2.41
C LEU A 16 -12.45 5.78 2.04
N VAL A 17 -12.09 4.51 1.87
CA VAL A 17 -10.75 4.10 1.40
C VAL A 17 -10.45 4.72 0.03
N LEU A 18 -11.41 4.70 -0.89
CA LEU A 18 -11.26 5.27 -2.23
C LEU A 18 -11.13 6.80 -2.20
N ALA A 19 -11.88 7.47 -1.33
CA ALA A 19 -11.77 8.91 -1.15
C ALA A 19 -10.47 9.31 -0.45
N LEU A 20 -10.06 8.63 0.62
CA LEU A 20 -8.88 9.04 1.40
C LEU A 20 -7.55 8.80 0.67
N ALA A 21 -7.48 7.88 -0.29
CA ALA A 21 -6.23 7.57 -1.00
C ALA A 21 -5.62 8.79 -1.75
N PRO A 22 -6.37 9.52 -2.60
CA PRO A 22 -5.88 10.77 -3.18
C PRO A 22 -5.55 11.85 -2.14
N LEU A 23 -6.34 11.96 -1.07
CA LEU A 23 -6.12 12.93 0.00
C LEU A 23 -4.78 12.68 0.70
N LEU A 24 -4.50 11.44 1.05
CA LEU A 24 -3.27 11.00 1.69
C LEU A 24 -2.05 11.34 0.83
N THR A 25 -2.13 11.06 -0.48
CA THR A 25 -1.06 11.39 -1.42
C THR A 25 -0.84 12.90 -1.51
N GLY A 26 -1.93 13.68 -1.48
CA GLY A 26 -1.88 15.15 -1.42
C GLY A 26 -1.22 15.67 -0.14
N LEU A 27 -1.53 15.06 1.01
CA LEU A 27 -0.92 15.40 2.31
C LEU A 27 0.59 15.14 2.29
N VAL A 28 1.02 13.98 1.79
CA VAL A 28 2.46 13.66 1.65
C VAL A 28 3.15 14.69 0.75
N ARG A 29 2.58 15.00 -0.43
CA ARG A 29 3.15 15.97 -1.36
C ARG A 29 3.26 17.37 -0.75
N GLN A 30 2.23 17.80 -0.02
CA GLN A 30 2.23 19.10 0.67
C GLN A 30 3.24 19.15 1.82
N ALA A 31 3.31 18.11 2.65
CA ALA A 31 4.27 18.02 3.74
C ALA A 31 5.72 18.07 3.22
N LYS A 32 6.04 17.29 2.17
CA LYS A 32 7.36 17.35 1.51
C LYS A 32 7.69 18.75 1.01
N ALA A 33 6.72 19.41 0.39
CA ALA A 33 6.90 20.78 -0.09
C ALA A 33 7.25 21.75 1.05
N ARG A 34 6.51 21.69 2.17
CA ARG A 34 6.77 22.53 3.33
C ARG A 34 8.13 22.26 3.97
N LEU A 35 8.52 20.99 4.10
CA LEU A 35 9.84 20.59 4.62
C LEU A 35 10.98 21.11 3.72
N GLN A 36 10.76 21.16 2.42
CA GLN A 36 11.69 21.74 1.43
C GLN A 36 11.58 23.29 1.32
N ARG A 37 10.87 23.95 2.25
CA ARG A 37 10.63 25.41 2.27
C ARG A 37 9.97 25.96 0.99
N ARG A 38 9.15 25.15 0.31
CA ARG A 38 8.29 25.57 -0.81
C ARG A 38 6.81 25.47 -0.42
N ARG A 39 5.94 26.28 -1.06
CA ARG A 39 4.50 26.31 -0.73
C ARG A 39 3.79 25.00 -1.07
N GLY A 40 4.18 24.36 -2.18
CA GLY A 40 3.57 23.13 -2.67
C GLY A 40 2.15 23.32 -3.24
N ALA A 41 1.64 22.27 -3.88
CA ALA A 41 0.26 22.20 -4.33
C ALA A 41 -0.72 22.00 -3.14
N SER A 42 -2.00 22.23 -3.40
CA SER A 42 -3.07 21.93 -2.43
C SER A 42 -3.17 20.42 -2.19
N VAL A 43 -3.63 20.03 -0.99
CA VAL A 43 -3.92 18.62 -0.64
C VAL A 43 -4.94 17.99 -1.60
N PHE A 44 -5.84 18.80 -2.16
CA PHE A 44 -6.85 18.33 -3.12
C PHE A 44 -6.33 18.21 -4.56
N GLN A 45 -5.05 18.50 -4.82
CA GLN A 45 -4.49 18.44 -6.18
C GLN A 45 -4.64 17.04 -6.83
N PRO A 46 -4.37 15.91 -6.14
CA PRO A 46 -4.52 14.59 -6.75
C PRO A 46 -5.94 14.30 -7.27
N TYR A 47 -6.97 14.80 -6.58
CA TYR A 47 -8.35 14.68 -7.08
C TYR A 47 -8.59 15.45 -8.38
N ARG A 48 -8.01 16.65 -8.49
CA ARG A 48 -8.11 17.48 -9.70
C ARG A 48 -7.34 16.82 -10.85
N ASP A 49 -6.19 16.23 -10.57
CA ASP A 49 -5.38 15.51 -11.54
C ASP A 49 -6.13 14.29 -12.08
N LEU A 50 -6.75 13.47 -11.20
CA LEU A 50 -7.60 12.35 -11.58
C LEU A 50 -8.81 12.80 -12.40
N ALA A 51 -9.53 13.84 -11.96
CA ALA A 51 -10.68 14.38 -12.68
C ALA A 51 -10.29 14.91 -14.07
N ARG A 52 -9.10 15.51 -14.19
CA ARG A 52 -8.54 15.95 -15.47
C ARG A 52 -8.23 14.75 -16.37
N LEU A 53 -7.55 13.72 -15.85
CA LEU A 53 -7.19 12.52 -16.63
C LEU A 53 -8.43 11.76 -17.12
N LEU A 54 -9.48 11.65 -16.30
CA LEU A 54 -10.74 11.01 -16.68
C LEU A 54 -11.49 11.74 -17.81
N ARG A 55 -11.23 13.04 -17.99
CA ARG A 55 -11.82 13.86 -19.08
C ARG A 55 -10.98 13.88 -20.35
N LYS A 56 -9.75 13.37 -20.30
CA LYS A 56 -8.89 13.30 -21.47
C LYS A 56 -9.25 12.09 -22.34
N GLU A 57 -9.13 12.26 -23.64
CA GLU A 57 -9.20 11.17 -24.59
C GLU A 57 -8.06 10.18 -24.36
N VAL A 58 -8.35 8.91 -24.65
CA VAL A 58 -7.38 7.83 -24.54
C VAL A 58 -6.71 7.66 -25.89
N VAL A 59 -5.40 7.87 -25.92
CA VAL A 59 -4.53 7.53 -27.04
C VAL A 59 -3.82 6.22 -26.68
N LEU A 60 -3.96 5.22 -27.54
CA LEU A 60 -3.30 3.92 -27.41
C LEU A 60 -2.31 3.77 -28.56
N ALA A 61 -1.17 3.13 -28.28
CA ALA A 61 -0.22 2.74 -29.32
C ALA A 61 -0.88 1.75 -30.31
N GLU A 62 -0.50 1.83 -31.58
CA GLU A 62 -1.04 0.95 -32.64
C GLU A 62 -0.80 -0.53 -32.37
N ASN A 63 0.34 -0.85 -31.74
CA ASN A 63 0.75 -2.21 -31.40
C ASN A 63 0.20 -2.69 -30.05
N ALA A 64 -0.55 -1.87 -29.31
CA ALA A 64 -1.06 -2.24 -27.99
C ALA A 64 -2.11 -3.36 -28.11
N SER A 65 -1.89 -4.45 -27.38
CA SER A 65 -2.79 -5.60 -27.42
C SER A 65 -4.05 -5.34 -26.58
N TRP A 66 -4.95 -6.31 -26.55
CA TRP A 66 -6.13 -6.28 -25.69
C TRP A 66 -5.73 -6.21 -24.20
N LEU A 67 -4.56 -6.75 -23.83
CA LEU A 67 -4.08 -6.80 -22.45
C LEU A 67 -3.86 -5.39 -21.91
N PHE A 68 -3.20 -4.52 -22.68
CA PHE A 68 -2.97 -3.12 -22.31
C PHE A 68 -4.26 -2.36 -22.00
N ARG A 69 -5.38 -2.71 -22.65
CA ARG A 69 -6.68 -2.06 -22.40
C ARG A 69 -7.34 -2.53 -21.10
N VAL A 70 -7.11 -3.78 -20.71
CA VAL A 70 -7.77 -4.43 -19.57
C VAL A 70 -7.00 -4.23 -18.26
N VAL A 71 -5.67 -4.22 -18.32
CA VAL A 71 -4.78 -4.14 -17.14
C VAL A 71 -5.08 -2.98 -16.20
N PRO A 72 -5.34 -1.73 -16.65
CA PRO A 72 -5.66 -0.63 -15.74
C PRO A 72 -6.86 -0.92 -14.83
N TYR A 73 -7.88 -1.63 -15.35
CA TYR A 73 -9.06 -2.00 -14.59
C TYR A 73 -8.76 -3.14 -13.61
N LEU A 74 -7.96 -4.13 -14.02
CA LEU A 74 -7.55 -5.24 -13.15
C LEU A 74 -6.68 -4.74 -11.99
N VAL A 75 -5.69 -3.89 -12.27
CA VAL A 75 -4.79 -3.30 -11.27
C VAL A 75 -5.58 -2.46 -10.27
N PHE A 76 -6.49 -1.61 -10.76
CA PHE A 76 -7.36 -0.83 -9.90
C PHE A 76 -8.27 -1.72 -9.03
N ALA A 77 -8.96 -2.70 -9.63
CA ALA A 77 -9.88 -3.57 -8.90
C ALA A 77 -9.15 -4.41 -7.83
N ALA A 78 -8.03 -5.05 -8.18
CA ALA A 78 -7.25 -5.85 -7.24
C ALA A 78 -6.72 -5.00 -6.07
N THR A 79 -6.20 -3.81 -6.37
CA THR A 79 -5.66 -2.92 -5.33
C THR A 79 -6.77 -2.33 -4.46
N TRP A 80 -7.92 -2.00 -5.03
CA TRP A 80 -9.07 -1.49 -4.28
C TRP A 80 -9.67 -2.54 -3.37
N VAL A 81 -9.84 -3.78 -3.85
CA VAL A 81 -10.28 -4.91 -3.01
C VAL A 81 -9.28 -5.16 -1.88
N ALA A 82 -7.98 -5.20 -2.19
CA ALA A 82 -6.94 -5.39 -1.17
C ALA A 82 -6.97 -4.28 -0.10
N ALA A 83 -7.12 -3.01 -0.50
CA ALA A 83 -7.19 -1.88 0.42
C ALA A 83 -8.49 -1.86 1.23
N ALA A 84 -9.61 -2.28 0.64
CA ALA A 84 -10.91 -2.36 1.28
C ALA A 84 -11.01 -3.47 2.34
N LEU A 85 -10.22 -4.54 2.20
CA LEU A 85 -10.17 -5.64 3.16
C LEU A 85 -9.41 -5.28 4.45
N VAL A 86 -8.53 -4.27 4.42
CA VAL A 86 -7.81 -3.81 5.61
C VAL A 86 -8.78 -3.10 6.56
N PRO A 87 -8.89 -3.50 7.84
CA PRO A 87 -9.68 -2.77 8.82
C PRO A 87 -9.11 -1.36 9.02
N THR A 88 -9.96 -0.35 8.82
CA THR A 88 -9.54 1.06 8.88
C THR A 88 -9.99 1.73 10.17
N PHE A 89 -11.30 1.83 10.39
CA PHE A 89 -11.91 2.48 11.56
C PHE A 89 -12.66 1.53 12.49
N ALA A 90 -13.07 0.34 12.01
CA ALA A 90 -13.84 -0.64 12.76
C ALA A 90 -13.34 -2.07 12.50
N THR A 91 -13.50 -2.94 13.50
CA THR A 91 -13.24 -4.39 13.37
C THR A 91 -14.54 -5.17 13.21
N GLY A 92 -14.45 -6.38 12.64
CA GLY A 92 -15.58 -7.31 12.51
C GLY A 92 -16.70 -6.87 11.56
N LEU A 93 -16.34 -6.21 10.46
CA LEU A 93 -17.27 -5.97 9.35
C LEU A 93 -17.59 -7.27 8.59
N ILE A 94 -18.64 -7.27 7.75
CA ILE A 94 -19.12 -8.49 7.05
C ILE A 94 -18.00 -9.25 6.32
N PHE A 95 -17.07 -8.54 5.66
CA PHE A 95 -15.98 -9.16 4.91
C PHE A 95 -14.71 -9.40 5.73
N SER A 96 -14.77 -9.29 7.05
CA SER A 96 -13.59 -9.50 7.92
C SER A 96 -13.06 -10.93 7.86
N TRP A 97 -13.90 -11.92 7.53
CA TRP A 97 -13.51 -13.32 7.36
C TRP A 97 -12.64 -13.54 6.12
N SER A 98 -12.83 -12.75 5.07
CA SER A 98 -12.05 -12.79 3.83
C SER A 98 -10.79 -11.93 3.86
N ALA A 99 -10.61 -11.12 4.91
CA ALA A 99 -9.46 -10.24 5.10
C ALA A 99 -8.25 -11.02 5.65
N ASP A 100 -7.57 -11.76 4.77
CA ASP A 100 -6.33 -12.49 5.04
C ASP A 100 -5.12 -11.73 4.49
N LEU A 101 -4.05 -11.62 5.28
CA LEU A 101 -2.75 -11.07 4.88
C LEU A 101 -2.15 -11.75 3.64
N ILE A 102 -2.28 -13.07 3.51
CA ILE A 102 -1.78 -13.83 2.37
C ILE A 102 -2.57 -13.43 1.12
N ALA A 103 -3.90 -13.34 1.24
CA ALA A 103 -4.75 -12.92 0.13
C ALA A 103 -4.46 -11.47 -0.30
N ILE A 104 -4.26 -10.55 0.64
CA ILE A 104 -3.86 -9.16 0.37
C ILE A 104 -2.52 -9.12 -0.37
N THR A 105 -1.54 -9.90 0.09
CA THR A 105 -0.21 -9.98 -0.54
C THR A 105 -0.32 -10.52 -1.96
N ALA A 106 -1.12 -11.57 -2.17
CA ALA A 106 -1.37 -12.15 -3.49
C ALA A 106 -2.11 -11.20 -4.44
N LEU A 107 -3.06 -10.40 -3.95
CA LEU A 107 -3.77 -9.39 -4.75
C LEU A 107 -2.82 -8.28 -5.24
N ILE A 108 -1.94 -7.78 -4.37
CA ILE A 108 -0.93 -6.77 -4.72
C ILE A 108 0.07 -7.37 -5.72
N GLY A 109 0.55 -8.59 -5.47
CA GLY A 109 1.45 -9.31 -6.39
C GLY A 109 0.83 -9.52 -7.77
N SER A 110 -0.45 -9.92 -7.82
CA SER A 110 -1.20 -10.08 -9.07
C SER A 110 -1.34 -8.76 -9.83
N ALA A 111 -1.66 -7.67 -9.13
CA ALA A 111 -1.74 -6.34 -9.76
C ALA A 111 -0.40 -5.93 -10.38
N ARG A 112 0.72 -6.15 -9.67
CA ARG A 112 2.07 -5.88 -10.22
C ARG A 112 2.41 -6.77 -11.41
N PHE A 113 2.09 -8.07 -11.34
CA PHE A 113 2.33 -9.00 -12.44
C PHE A 113 1.66 -8.51 -13.73
N PHE A 114 0.38 -8.15 -13.66
CA PHE A 114 -0.35 -7.60 -14.81
C PHE A 114 0.20 -6.26 -15.27
N LEU A 115 0.62 -5.38 -14.36
CA LEU A 115 1.25 -4.10 -14.71
C LEU A 115 2.58 -4.30 -15.44
N ALA A 116 3.41 -5.23 -14.97
CA ALA A 116 4.69 -5.56 -15.60
C ALA A 116 4.50 -6.15 -17.00
N LEU A 117 3.50 -7.02 -17.18
CA LEU A 117 3.14 -7.52 -18.51
C LEU A 117 2.70 -6.39 -19.44
N ALA A 118 1.86 -5.46 -18.97
CA ALA A 118 1.41 -4.35 -19.78
C ALA A 118 2.54 -3.37 -20.16
N GLY A 119 3.52 -3.19 -19.27
CA GLY A 119 4.73 -2.42 -19.58
C GLY A 119 5.54 -3.03 -20.73
N MET A 120 5.51 -4.36 -20.90
CA MET A 120 6.17 -5.04 -22.02
C MET A 120 5.33 -5.11 -23.29
N ASP A 121 4.01 -5.01 -23.18
CA ASP A 121 3.06 -5.23 -24.28
C ASP A 121 3.22 -4.26 -25.46
N VAL A 122 3.50 -2.99 -25.19
CA VAL A 122 3.69 -1.97 -26.25
C VAL A 122 5.02 -2.15 -26.99
N GLY A 123 5.97 -2.89 -26.41
CA GLY A 123 7.26 -3.19 -27.03
C GLY A 123 8.27 -2.04 -27.03
N THR A 124 8.12 -1.04 -26.14
CA THR A 124 9.10 0.04 -26.01
C THR A 124 10.25 -0.36 -25.09
N SER A 125 11.45 0.18 -25.34
CA SER A 125 12.65 -0.15 -24.56
C SER A 125 12.50 0.21 -23.07
N PHE A 126 11.81 1.32 -22.76
CA PHE A 126 11.60 1.76 -21.38
C PHE A 126 10.61 0.88 -20.63
N GLY A 127 9.51 0.47 -21.28
CA GLY A 127 8.54 -0.43 -20.68
C GLY A 127 9.18 -1.76 -20.26
N GLY A 128 9.97 -2.37 -21.14
CA GLY A 128 10.72 -3.59 -20.83
C GLY A 128 11.76 -3.43 -19.71
N LEU A 129 12.53 -2.33 -19.71
CA LEU A 129 13.50 -2.04 -18.65
C LEU A 129 12.82 -1.78 -17.30
N GLY A 130 11.70 -1.05 -17.29
CA GLY A 130 10.88 -0.78 -16.12
C GLY A 130 10.33 -2.07 -15.52
N SER A 131 9.69 -2.90 -16.35
CA SER A 131 9.13 -4.19 -15.94
C SER A 131 10.21 -5.14 -15.39
N SER A 132 11.37 -5.23 -16.04
CA SER A 132 12.49 -6.06 -15.56
C SER A 132 12.97 -5.64 -14.16
N ARG A 133 13.10 -4.33 -13.93
CA ARG A 133 13.49 -3.78 -12.62
C ARG A 133 12.41 -4.00 -11.57
N GLU A 134 11.15 -3.75 -11.91
CA GLU A 134 10.03 -3.97 -10.99
C GLU A 134 9.96 -5.44 -10.55
N VAL A 135 10.11 -6.39 -11.50
CA VAL A 135 10.09 -7.83 -11.20
C VAL A 135 11.28 -8.25 -10.32
N MET A 136 12.46 -7.65 -10.53
CA MET A 136 13.62 -7.87 -9.66
C MET A 136 13.40 -7.35 -8.23
N ILE A 137 12.72 -6.20 -8.07
CA ILE A 137 12.38 -5.65 -6.76
C ILE A 137 11.33 -6.55 -6.09
N SER A 138 10.28 -6.93 -6.83
CA SER A 138 9.19 -7.71 -6.26
C SER A 138 9.58 -9.12 -5.85
N SER A 139 10.52 -9.76 -6.57
CA SER A 139 10.97 -11.11 -6.24
C SER A 139 11.62 -11.22 -4.86
N LEU A 140 12.10 -10.10 -4.30
CA LEU A 140 12.62 -10.01 -2.93
C LEU A 140 11.59 -9.43 -1.96
N ALA A 141 10.76 -8.48 -2.40
CA ALA A 141 9.74 -7.85 -1.56
C ALA A 141 8.63 -8.84 -1.16
N GLU A 142 8.20 -9.72 -2.07
CA GLU A 142 7.12 -10.68 -1.81
C GLU A 142 7.49 -11.71 -0.71
N PRO A 143 8.64 -12.42 -0.80
CA PRO A 143 9.05 -13.31 0.29
C PRO A 143 9.23 -12.57 1.62
N ALA A 144 9.75 -11.34 1.61
CA ALA A 144 9.88 -10.53 2.81
C ALA A 144 8.51 -10.23 3.43
N MET A 145 7.52 -9.89 2.59
CA MET A 145 6.14 -9.70 3.01
C MET A 145 5.57 -10.96 3.66
N ILE A 146 5.74 -12.14 3.03
CA ILE A 146 5.28 -13.42 3.58
C ILE A 146 5.93 -13.73 4.93
N MET A 147 7.22 -13.44 5.11
CA MET A 147 7.87 -13.63 6.42
C MET A 147 7.28 -12.74 7.51
N ILE A 148 6.91 -11.50 7.19
CA ILE A 148 6.21 -10.61 8.11
C ILE A 148 4.84 -11.20 8.46
N VAL A 149 4.10 -11.71 7.46
CA VAL A 149 2.81 -12.36 7.67
C VAL A 149 2.94 -13.55 8.62
N PHE A 150 3.95 -14.40 8.47
CA PHE A 150 4.18 -15.52 9.38
C PHE A 150 4.50 -15.06 10.80
N SER A 151 5.33 -14.03 10.98
CA SER A 151 5.60 -13.47 12.30
C SER A 151 4.31 -13.00 13.00
N LEU A 152 3.43 -12.30 12.28
CA LEU A 152 2.15 -11.84 12.82
C LEU A 152 1.17 -13.00 13.09
N ALA A 153 1.11 -13.96 12.17
CA ALA A 153 0.23 -15.12 12.28
C ALA A 153 0.60 -16.04 13.44
N LEU A 154 1.89 -16.18 13.75
CA LEU A 154 2.36 -16.94 14.92
C LEU A 154 1.93 -16.29 16.24
N VAL A 155 1.84 -14.96 16.32
CA VAL A 155 1.32 -14.28 17.52
C VAL A 155 -0.18 -14.45 17.65
N ALA A 156 -0.92 -14.28 16.56
CA ALA A 156 -2.38 -14.26 16.59
C ALA A 156 -3.03 -15.64 16.42
N HIS A 157 -2.25 -16.68 16.12
CA HIS A 157 -2.71 -18.00 15.66
C HIS A 157 -3.73 -17.93 14.51
N SER A 158 -3.62 -16.90 13.67
CA SER A 158 -4.53 -16.64 12.57
C SER A 158 -3.87 -15.70 11.55
N THR A 159 -4.20 -15.88 10.27
CA THR A 159 -3.81 -14.97 9.19
C THR A 159 -4.83 -13.85 8.95
N GLN A 160 -5.98 -13.91 9.64
CA GLN A 160 -7.05 -12.92 9.52
C GLN A 160 -6.68 -11.61 10.19
N LEU A 161 -6.80 -10.51 9.46
CA LEU A 161 -6.36 -9.19 9.90
C LEU A 161 -7.17 -8.67 11.11
N SER A 162 -8.47 -8.99 11.15
CA SER A 162 -9.34 -8.64 12.26
C SER A 162 -8.92 -9.33 13.56
N THR A 163 -8.60 -10.63 13.49
CA THR A 163 -8.09 -11.42 14.62
C THR A 163 -6.74 -10.90 15.09
N ILE A 164 -5.80 -10.66 14.16
CA ILE A 164 -4.49 -10.06 14.49
C ILE A 164 -4.67 -8.72 15.20
N ALA A 165 -5.51 -7.82 14.68
CA ALA A 165 -5.76 -6.52 15.29
C ALA A 165 -6.35 -6.65 16.71
N SER A 166 -7.27 -7.60 16.94
CA SER A 166 -7.82 -7.85 18.29
C SER A 166 -6.78 -8.39 19.28
N VAL A 167 -5.87 -9.27 18.85
CA VAL A 167 -4.79 -9.78 19.69
C VAL A 167 -3.80 -8.66 20.02
N MET A 168 -3.46 -7.82 19.04
CA MET A 168 -2.59 -6.66 19.24
C MET A 168 -3.21 -5.63 20.20
N LEU A 169 -4.54 -5.44 20.15
CA LEU A 169 -5.28 -4.59 21.09
C LEU A 169 -5.29 -5.15 22.51
N ALA A 170 -5.40 -6.47 22.67
CA ALA A 170 -5.40 -7.11 23.98
C ALA A 170 -4.07 -6.97 24.73
N GLY A 171 -3.01 -6.56 24.04
CA GLY A 171 -1.70 -6.29 24.61
C GLY A 171 -0.77 -7.49 24.52
N VAL A 172 0.18 -7.43 23.58
CA VAL A 172 1.13 -8.53 23.30
C VAL A 172 2.48 -8.34 24.02
N GLY A 173 2.64 -7.21 24.71
CA GLY A 173 3.91 -6.77 25.31
C GLY A 173 4.92 -6.28 24.26
N LEU A 174 6.02 -5.69 24.71
CA LEU A 174 7.11 -5.25 23.84
C LEU A 174 7.93 -6.48 23.40
N ARG A 175 7.70 -6.95 22.17
CA ARG A 175 8.44 -8.08 21.59
C ARG A 175 9.41 -7.59 20.52
N VAL A 176 10.67 -7.99 20.65
CA VAL A 176 11.71 -7.67 19.64
C VAL A 176 11.31 -8.22 18.27
N SER A 177 10.71 -9.41 18.21
CA SER A 177 10.21 -10.00 16.96
C SER A 177 9.23 -9.10 16.22
N LEU A 178 8.29 -8.47 16.93
CA LEU A 178 7.34 -7.51 16.34
C LEU A 178 8.02 -6.23 15.87
N ALA A 179 9.05 -5.76 16.59
CA ALA A 179 9.83 -4.61 16.14
C ALA A 179 10.59 -4.91 14.83
N LEU A 180 11.18 -6.11 14.70
CA LEU A 180 11.83 -6.53 13.45
C LEU A 180 10.81 -6.65 12.31
N ALA A 181 9.64 -7.23 12.57
CA ALA A 181 8.55 -7.34 11.60
C ALA A 181 8.04 -5.96 11.15
N LEU A 182 7.93 -4.98 12.07
CA LEU A 182 7.56 -3.61 11.74
C LEU A 182 8.58 -2.96 10.81
N VAL A 183 9.87 -3.06 11.14
CA VAL A 183 10.95 -2.48 10.30
C VAL A 183 10.95 -3.14 8.93
N ALA A 184 10.86 -4.46 8.85
CA ALA A 184 10.75 -5.19 7.60
C ALA A 184 9.54 -4.73 6.78
N LEU A 185 8.37 -4.54 7.41
CA LEU A 185 7.16 -4.06 6.76
C LEU A 185 7.32 -2.65 6.21
N LEU A 186 7.96 -1.75 6.95
CA LEU A 186 8.23 -0.39 6.49
C LEU A 186 9.17 -0.40 5.27
N MET A 187 10.20 -1.25 5.27
CA MET A 187 11.10 -1.41 4.13
C MET A 187 10.38 -1.92 2.89
N VAL A 188 9.56 -2.98 3.04
CA VAL A 188 8.72 -3.52 1.95
C VAL A 188 7.72 -2.48 1.46
N ALA A 189 7.06 -1.75 2.37
CA ALA A 189 6.10 -0.71 2.04
C ALA A 189 6.73 0.42 1.21
N VAL A 190 7.98 0.82 1.52
CA VAL A 190 8.70 1.82 0.72
C VAL A 190 9.01 1.29 -0.68
N ALA A 191 9.44 0.03 -0.80
CA ALA A 191 9.74 -0.60 -2.08
C ALA A 191 8.50 -0.74 -2.97
N GLU A 192 7.42 -1.31 -2.43
CA GLU A 192 6.17 -1.59 -3.15
C GLU A 192 5.42 -0.33 -3.59
N ASN A 193 5.61 0.79 -2.89
CA ASN A 193 5.06 2.09 -3.27
C ASN A 193 5.95 2.89 -4.23
N GLY A 194 7.09 2.36 -4.66
CA GLY A 194 8.02 3.06 -5.54
C GLY A 194 8.55 4.37 -4.93
N ARG A 195 8.79 4.38 -3.62
CA ARG A 195 9.16 5.57 -2.85
C ARG A 195 10.66 5.60 -2.53
N ILE A 196 11.14 6.79 -2.15
CA ILE A 196 12.56 6.99 -1.81
C ILE A 196 12.85 6.19 -0.53
N PRO A 197 13.95 5.41 -0.48
CA PRO A 197 15.10 5.41 -1.39
C PRO A 197 15.05 4.49 -2.61
N VAL A 198 14.02 3.66 -2.78
CA VAL A 198 13.96 2.63 -3.83
C VAL A 198 13.70 3.23 -5.22
N ASP A 199 12.63 4.03 -5.35
CA ASP A 199 12.35 4.82 -6.56
C ASP A 199 11.93 6.24 -6.18
N ASN A 200 11.79 7.13 -7.17
CA ASN A 200 11.29 8.48 -6.96
C ASN A 200 10.12 8.76 -7.91
N PRO A 201 8.88 8.88 -7.39
CA PRO A 201 7.69 9.09 -8.20
C PRO A 201 7.60 10.52 -8.78
N SER A 202 8.59 11.38 -8.46
CA SER A 202 8.66 12.74 -9.00
C SER A 202 9.72 12.92 -10.08
N THR A 203 10.49 11.87 -10.39
CA THR A 203 11.57 11.93 -11.38
C THR A 203 11.16 11.20 -12.63
N HIS A 204 10.97 11.94 -13.72
CA HIS A 204 10.69 11.40 -15.05
C HIS A 204 11.97 11.26 -15.91
N LEU A 205 13.07 10.78 -15.30
CA LEU A 205 14.33 10.55 -16.01
C LEU A 205 14.41 9.11 -16.49
N GLU A 206 14.20 8.92 -17.79
CA GLU A 206 13.96 7.63 -18.48
C GLU A 206 14.87 6.49 -18.04
N LEU A 207 16.16 6.75 -17.86
CA LEU A 207 17.13 5.70 -17.51
C LEU A 207 17.05 5.23 -16.05
N THR A 208 16.46 6.01 -15.15
CA THR A 208 16.38 5.68 -13.71
C THR A 208 14.96 5.37 -13.23
N MET A 209 13.97 5.48 -14.12
CA MET A 209 12.58 5.15 -13.81
C MET A 209 12.42 3.64 -13.60
N VAL A 210 11.60 3.27 -12.62
CA VAL A 210 11.10 1.89 -12.46
C VAL A 210 9.59 1.91 -12.68
N HIS A 211 8.84 2.52 -11.76
CA HIS A 211 7.39 2.51 -11.82
C HIS A 211 6.85 3.33 -12.99
N GLU A 212 7.33 4.57 -13.13
CA GLU A 212 6.92 5.48 -14.20
C GLU A 212 7.19 4.89 -15.59
N ALA A 213 8.29 4.14 -15.76
CA ALA A 213 8.67 3.52 -17.03
C ALA A 213 7.64 2.50 -17.54
N MET A 214 6.97 1.78 -16.62
CA MET A 214 5.91 0.82 -16.99
C MET A 214 4.62 1.51 -17.45
N VAL A 215 4.44 2.78 -17.12
CA VAL A 215 3.17 3.50 -17.29
C VAL A 215 3.24 4.59 -18.39
N LEU A 216 4.41 4.84 -18.97
CA LEU A 216 4.65 5.92 -19.94
C LEU A 216 3.68 5.96 -21.12
N GLU A 217 3.29 4.80 -21.62
CA GLU A 217 2.42 4.66 -22.80
C GLU A 217 0.93 4.83 -22.46
N TYR A 218 0.57 4.92 -21.17
CA TYR A 218 -0.82 5.08 -20.76
C TYR A 218 -1.26 6.54 -20.79
N SER A 219 -2.50 6.76 -21.21
CA SER A 219 -3.11 8.08 -21.28
C SER A 219 -4.56 8.08 -20.81
N GLY A 220 -5.06 9.29 -20.53
CA GLY A 220 -6.46 9.54 -20.16
C GLY A 220 -6.94 8.70 -18.97
N ARG A 221 -8.11 8.06 -19.14
CA ARG A 221 -8.74 7.26 -18.08
C ARG A 221 -7.91 6.07 -17.60
N HIS A 222 -7.08 5.47 -18.46
CA HIS A 222 -6.26 4.32 -18.08
C HIS A 222 -5.16 4.74 -17.10
N LEU A 223 -4.49 5.85 -17.40
CA LEU A 223 -3.52 6.45 -16.49
C LEU A 223 -4.18 6.86 -15.17
N ALA A 224 -5.40 7.42 -15.20
CA ALA A 224 -6.14 7.79 -14.00
C ALA A 224 -6.37 6.58 -13.06
N LEU A 225 -6.72 5.42 -13.61
CA LEU A 225 -6.95 4.20 -12.83
C LEU A 225 -5.65 3.66 -12.22
N ILE A 226 -4.54 3.68 -12.96
CA ILE A 226 -3.23 3.25 -12.46
C ILE A 226 -2.74 4.19 -11.37
N GLU A 227 -2.84 5.50 -11.56
CA GLU A 227 -2.48 6.50 -10.54
C GLU A 227 -3.35 6.34 -9.27
N LEU A 228 -4.66 6.13 -9.42
CA LEU A 228 -5.54 5.88 -8.28
C LEU A 228 -5.19 4.56 -7.58
N ALA A 229 -4.82 3.51 -8.32
CA ALA A 229 -4.33 2.27 -7.74
C ALA A 229 -3.03 2.48 -6.94
N ALA A 230 -2.08 3.27 -7.44
CA ALA A 230 -0.87 3.61 -6.69
C ALA A 230 -1.18 4.40 -5.40
N GLN A 231 -2.14 5.32 -5.45
CA GLN A 231 -2.61 6.06 -4.27
C GLN A 231 -3.30 5.14 -3.25
N LEU A 232 -4.10 4.17 -3.71
CA LEU A 232 -4.73 3.15 -2.89
C LEU A 232 -3.69 2.23 -2.24
N LYS A 233 -2.64 1.84 -2.97
CA LYS A 233 -1.54 1.02 -2.46
C LYS A 233 -0.82 1.71 -1.29
N LEU A 234 -0.59 3.01 -1.39
CA LEU A 234 0.01 3.79 -0.29
C LEU A 234 -0.88 3.77 0.95
N LEU A 235 -2.19 4.01 0.76
CA LEU A 235 -3.15 3.97 1.85
C LEU A 235 -3.22 2.58 2.47
N LEU A 236 -3.20 1.51 1.67
CA LEU A 236 -3.20 0.12 2.12
C LEU A 236 -2.04 -0.13 3.07
N PHE A 237 -0.80 0.16 2.66
CA PHE A 237 0.37 -0.10 3.50
C PHE A 237 0.37 0.73 4.80
N LEU A 238 -0.01 2.01 4.75
CA LEU A 238 -0.14 2.81 5.98
C LEU A 238 -1.26 2.30 6.88
N SER A 239 -2.38 1.85 6.29
CA SER A 239 -3.50 1.26 7.03
C SER A 239 -3.11 -0.08 7.65
N LEU A 240 -2.29 -0.87 6.98
CA LEU A 240 -1.78 -2.14 7.50
C LEU A 240 -0.87 -1.90 8.71
N VAL A 241 0.08 -0.96 8.61
CA VAL A 241 0.93 -0.56 9.75
C VAL A 241 0.07 -0.04 10.90
N ALA A 242 -0.91 0.83 10.61
CA ALA A 242 -1.80 1.40 11.60
C ALA A 242 -2.69 0.33 12.28
N CYS A 243 -3.20 -0.64 11.51
CA CYS A 243 -4.08 -1.69 12.01
C CYS A 243 -3.34 -2.70 12.88
N VAL A 244 -2.09 -3.04 12.54
CA VAL A 244 -1.34 -4.11 13.22
C VAL A 244 -0.54 -3.55 14.40
N PHE A 245 0.23 -2.49 14.19
CA PHE A 245 1.21 -2.00 15.18
C PHE A 245 0.70 -0.84 16.02
N VAL A 246 -0.37 -0.17 15.57
CA VAL A 246 -0.96 1.00 16.24
C VAL A 246 -2.48 0.79 16.38
N PRO A 247 -2.98 -0.34 16.91
CA PRO A 247 -4.38 -0.71 16.73
C PRO A 247 -5.37 0.10 17.59
N TRP A 248 -4.86 0.96 18.48
CA TRP A 248 -5.63 1.77 19.43
C TRP A 248 -6.63 2.70 18.72
N GLY A 249 -7.84 2.78 19.25
CA GLY A 249 -8.91 3.59 18.67
C GLY A 249 -9.66 2.95 17.50
N LEU A 250 -9.50 1.64 17.24
CA LEU A 250 -10.41 0.89 16.38
C LEU A 250 -11.76 0.69 17.10
N ALA A 251 -12.86 0.96 16.41
CA ALA A 251 -14.20 0.74 16.95
C ALA A 251 -14.49 -0.77 17.02
N PRO A 252 -14.78 -1.35 18.21
CA PRO A 252 -15.15 -2.75 18.33
C PRO A 252 -16.53 -3.03 17.72
N VAL A 253 -16.82 -4.31 17.48
CA VAL A 253 -18.12 -4.77 16.96
C VAL A 253 -19.24 -4.29 17.87
N GLY A 254 -20.23 -3.61 17.30
CA GLY A 254 -21.37 -3.07 18.06
C GLY A 254 -21.10 -1.75 18.79
N ALA A 255 -19.92 -1.15 18.62
CA ALA A 255 -19.72 0.24 19.03
C ALA A 255 -20.75 1.12 18.29
N GLY A 256 -21.62 1.79 19.05
CA GLY A 256 -22.62 2.69 18.47
C GLY A 256 -21.97 3.80 17.62
N VAL A 257 -22.81 4.64 17.01
CA VAL A 257 -22.39 5.82 16.22
C VAL A 257 -21.22 6.61 16.83
N PRO A 258 -21.18 6.93 18.14
CA PRO A 258 -20.04 7.66 18.72
C PRO A 258 -18.72 6.89 18.68
N GLY A 259 -18.75 5.56 18.85
CA GLY A 259 -17.55 4.73 18.77
C GLY A 259 -17.01 4.65 17.34
N MET A 260 -17.89 4.55 16.34
CA MET A 260 -17.49 4.62 14.93
C MET A 260 -16.89 5.99 14.56
N ALA A 261 -17.45 7.08 15.08
CA ALA A 261 -16.92 8.43 14.86
C ALA A 261 -15.50 8.60 15.46
N LEU A 262 -15.28 8.09 16.69
CA LEU A 262 -13.95 8.07 17.29
C LEU A 262 -12.97 7.23 16.48
N GLY A 263 -13.41 6.09 15.94
CA GLY A 263 -12.61 5.25 15.04
C GLY A 263 -12.18 5.96 13.76
N LEU A 264 -13.08 6.73 13.16
CA LEU A 264 -12.78 7.52 11.97
C LEU A 264 -11.77 8.64 12.26
N VAL A 265 -11.94 9.35 13.38
CA VAL A 265 -11.02 10.42 13.80
C VAL A 265 -9.65 9.84 14.13
N SER A 266 -9.59 8.71 14.84
CA SER A 266 -8.32 8.05 15.18
C SER A 266 -7.59 7.58 13.92
N TYR A 267 -8.30 6.99 12.97
CA TYR A 267 -7.75 6.56 11.69
C TYR A 267 -7.24 7.74 10.85
N GLY A 268 -8.01 8.83 10.75
CA GLY A 268 -7.57 10.07 10.09
C GLY A 268 -6.31 10.66 10.71
N GLY A 269 -6.21 10.66 12.04
CA GLY A 269 -5.01 11.08 12.76
C GLY A 269 -3.79 10.21 12.44
N LYS A 270 -3.94 8.89 12.44
CA LYS A 270 -2.86 7.95 12.09
C LYS A 270 -2.39 8.14 10.65
N LEU A 271 -3.32 8.34 9.70
CA LEU A 271 -2.98 8.62 8.32
C LEU A 271 -2.22 9.94 8.17
N ALA A 272 -2.61 11.00 8.89
CA ALA A 272 -1.91 12.28 8.87
C ALA A 272 -0.47 12.17 9.43
N VAL A 273 -0.30 11.45 10.54
CA VAL A 273 1.03 11.17 11.12
C VAL A 273 1.86 10.31 10.15
N GLY A 274 1.28 9.25 9.59
CA GLY A 274 1.95 8.41 8.59
C GLY A 274 2.37 9.20 7.36
N ALA A 275 1.53 10.11 6.86
CA ALA A 275 1.87 10.99 5.74
C ALA A 275 3.05 11.91 6.06
N LEU A 276 3.09 12.47 7.28
CA LEU A 276 4.20 13.29 7.75
C LEU A 276 5.50 12.47 7.87
N LEU A 277 5.43 11.26 8.45
CA LEU A 277 6.58 10.37 8.58
C LEU A 277 7.16 9.98 7.22
N VAL A 278 6.29 9.61 6.26
CA VAL A 278 6.71 9.34 4.88
C VAL A 278 7.36 10.59 4.26
N ALA A 279 6.76 11.77 4.45
CA ALA A 279 7.32 13.01 3.93
C ALA A 279 8.70 13.33 4.52
N VAL A 280 8.87 13.20 5.84
CA VAL A 280 10.16 13.40 6.52
C VAL A 280 11.18 12.42 5.98
N PHE A 281 10.87 11.12 5.97
CA PHE A 281 11.75 10.07 5.47
C PHE A 281 12.24 10.33 4.04
N GLU A 282 11.31 10.66 3.13
CA GLU A 282 11.65 10.96 1.72
C GLU A 282 12.42 12.28 1.52
N THR A 283 12.35 13.22 2.47
CA THR A 283 13.15 14.45 2.42
C THR A 283 14.52 14.32 3.07
N SER A 284 14.69 13.35 3.98
CA SER A 284 15.94 13.10 4.69
C SER A 284 16.87 12.14 3.95
N ILE A 285 16.35 11.33 3.03
CA ILE A 285 17.10 10.27 2.34
C ILE A 285 17.19 10.56 0.84
N ALA A 286 18.30 10.15 0.23
CA ALA A 286 18.51 10.22 -1.21
C ALA A 286 18.12 8.91 -1.92
N LYS A 287 17.77 8.99 -3.21
CA LYS A 287 17.49 7.82 -4.06
C LYS A 287 18.74 6.92 -4.15
N MET A 288 18.56 5.62 -3.89
CA MET A 288 19.60 4.61 -4.05
C MET A 288 19.83 4.26 -5.51
N ARG A 289 21.02 3.73 -5.82
CA ARG A 289 21.26 3.07 -7.10
C ARG A 289 20.48 1.75 -7.14
N VAL A 290 19.92 1.40 -8.29
CA VAL A 290 19.11 0.17 -8.50
C VAL A 290 19.83 -1.09 -7.97
N PHE A 291 21.16 -1.17 -8.17
CA PHE A 291 21.98 -2.30 -7.69
C PHE A 291 22.03 -2.49 -6.17
N ARG A 292 21.67 -1.48 -5.36
CA ARG A 292 21.58 -1.60 -3.89
C ARG A 292 20.19 -1.98 -3.39
N VAL A 293 19.17 -1.95 -4.26
CA VAL A 293 17.80 -2.31 -3.89
C VAL A 293 17.70 -3.78 -3.46
N PRO A 294 18.40 -4.74 -4.11
CA PRO A 294 18.46 -6.11 -3.62
C PRO A 294 18.99 -6.24 -2.20
N ASP A 295 20.05 -5.51 -1.83
CA ASP A 295 20.61 -5.55 -0.46
C ASP A 295 19.61 -4.97 0.56
N PHE A 296 18.90 -3.89 0.19
CA PHE A 296 17.88 -3.29 1.02
C PHE A 296 16.72 -4.26 1.27
N LEU A 297 16.19 -4.91 0.24
CA LEU A 297 15.09 -5.87 0.40
C LEU A 297 15.55 -7.20 1.00
N GLY A 298 16.79 -7.61 0.75
CA GLY A 298 17.44 -8.73 1.42
C GLY A 298 17.51 -8.52 2.92
N ALA A 299 17.86 -7.30 3.37
CA ALA A 299 17.79 -6.95 4.79
C ALA A 299 16.36 -7.01 5.34
N ALA A 300 15.35 -6.54 4.60
CA ALA A 300 13.94 -6.67 5.00
C ALA A 300 13.52 -8.14 5.15
N LEU A 301 13.90 -9.01 4.20
CA LEU A 301 13.67 -10.45 4.27
C LEU A 301 14.33 -11.07 5.50
N MET A 302 15.60 -10.74 5.75
CA MET A 302 16.35 -11.24 6.91
C MET A 302 15.74 -10.77 8.24
N LEU A 303 15.28 -9.53 8.33
CA LEU A 303 14.58 -9.02 9.51
C LEU A 303 13.25 -9.75 9.75
N GLY A 304 12.46 -9.97 8.69
CA GLY A 304 11.23 -10.76 8.78
C GLY A 304 11.49 -12.22 9.20
N LEU A 305 12.53 -12.83 8.64
CA LEU A 305 12.95 -14.19 8.99
C LEU A 305 13.41 -14.29 10.45
N LEU A 306 14.30 -13.40 10.89
CA LEU A 306 14.76 -13.34 12.28
C LEU A 306 13.61 -13.08 13.24
N GLY A 307 12.70 -12.16 12.92
CA GLY A 307 11.51 -11.91 13.73
C GLY A 307 10.63 -13.15 13.88
N THR A 308 10.46 -13.92 12.80
CA THR A 308 9.70 -15.17 12.81
C THR A 308 10.39 -16.24 13.64
N LEU A 309 11.70 -16.44 13.47
CA LEU A 309 12.48 -17.44 14.20
C LEU A 309 12.54 -17.13 15.70
N LEU A 310 12.80 -15.88 16.08
CA LEU A 310 12.82 -15.48 17.49
C LEU A 310 11.48 -15.73 18.16
N LEU A 311 10.38 -15.45 17.47
CA LEU A 311 9.04 -15.69 18.00
C LEU A 311 8.76 -17.20 18.11
N PHE A 312 9.12 -17.98 17.09
CA PHE A 312 8.95 -19.43 17.10
C PHE A 312 9.72 -20.09 18.24
N VAL A 313 10.98 -19.72 18.44
CA VAL A 313 11.83 -20.27 19.52
C VAL A 313 11.36 -19.82 20.89
N SER A 314 11.01 -18.54 21.06
CA SER A 314 10.54 -18.02 22.36
C SER A 314 9.13 -18.47 22.74
N GLY A 315 8.30 -18.90 21.79
CA GLY A 315 6.96 -19.43 22.05
C GLY A 315 6.90 -20.92 22.37
N ILE A 316 8.02 -21.65 22.24
CA ILE A 316 8.14 -23.08 22.58
C ILE A 316 8.60 -23.28 24.04
N LEU A 317 9.05 -22.20 24.72
CA LEU A 317 9.40 -22.17 26.14
C LEU A 317 8.26 -21.57 26.97
#